data_AF-A0A8S3T245-F1
#
_entry.id   AF-A0A8S3T245-F1
#
_cell.length_a   1.000
_cell.length_b   1.000
_cell.length_c   1.000
_cell.angle_alpha   90.00
_cell.angle_beta   90.00
_cell.angle_gamma   90.00
#
_symmetry.space_group_name_H-M   'P 1'
#
loop_
_entity.id
_entity.type
_entity.pdbx_description
1 polymer ?
#
loop_
_entity_poly.entity_id
_entity_poly.type
_entity_poly.pdbx_seq_one_letter_code
_entity_poly.pdbx_strand_id
1 'polypeptide(L)'
;MVATALIKDSFPTSELTLCTRHLSENVTRHLRTKVGVNDKNAKQILSDLFGDNGLIEADTTVDFSTKVTDIERKYEDLVGPYLTQKVIPTIRDYVYNARKTESRIPLQWKNNNCESINHILKLNQDWKPEKLPELINKIHKEIKLQESLVNGALYGHGDFELSSSVLMSPEGRVSVALSGARHIGPKATTFYIKKQPSMDWRQLQQSISRQLGLSIMSDHYV
;
A
#
# COMPACT_ATOMS: atom_id res chain seq x y z
N MET A 1 -6.10 -5.20 17.76
CA MET A 1 -7.49 -5.68 17.91
C MET A 1 -8.48 -4.58 18.31
N VAL A 2 -8.05 -3.46 18.92
CA VAL A 2 -8.99 -2.38 19.32
C VAL A 2 -9.69 -1.71 18.12
N ALA A 3 -8.98 -1.47 17.01
CA ALA A 3 -9.57 -0.80 15.84
C ALA A 3 -10.62 -1.64 15.10
N THR A 4 -10.45 -2.97 15.06
CA THR A 4 -11.34 -3.88 14.33
C THR A 4 -12.74 -3.94 14.94
N ALA A 5 -12.83 -3.95 16.28
CA ALA A 5 -14.10 -3.96 17.01
C ALA A 5 -14.87 -2.65 16.81
N LEU A 6 -14.18 -1.51 16.90
CA LEU A 6 -14.79 -0.19 16.72
C LEU A 6 -15.34 0.00 15.30
N ILE A 7 -14.62 -0.46 14.26
CA ILE A 7 -15.11 -0.38 12.88
C ILE A 7 -16.35 -1.25 12.71
N LYS A 8 -16.38 -2.46 13.28
CA LYS A 8 -17.55 -3.34 13.19
C LYS A 8 -18.76 -2.79 13.94
N ASP A 9 -18.54 -2.10 15.06
CA ASP A 9 -19.61 -1.43 15.80
C ASP A 9 -20.18 -0.23 15.01
N SER A 10 -19.30 0.60 14.45
CA SER A 10 -19.69 1.80 13.69
C SER A 10 -20.22 1.51 12.28
N PHE A 11 -19.72 0.44 11.66
CA PHE A 11 -20.05 0.02 10.29
C PHE A 11 -20.31 -1.49 10.24
N PRO A 12 -21.48 -1.96 10.73
CA PRO A 12 -21.76 -3.40 10.90
C PRO A 12 -21.70 -4.21 9.60
N THR A 13 -22.08 -3.59 8.48
CA THR A 13 -22.08 -4.18 7.14
C THR A 13 -20.73 -4.11 6.44
N SER A 14 -19.73 -3.43 7.03
CA SER A 14 -18.42 -3.32 6.41
C SER A 14 -17.68 -4.66 6.43
N GLU A 15 -17.04 -4.98 5.32
CA GLU A 15 -16.06 -6.06 5.27
C GLU A 15 -14.65 -5.48 5.44
N LEU A 16 -13.87 -6.13 6.29
CA LEU A 16 -12.52 -5.69 6.61
C LEU A 16 -11.53 -6.51 5.81
N THR A 17 -10.67 -5.83 5.07
CA THR A 17 -9.54 -6.43 4.38
C THR A 17 -8.22 -5.84 4.88
N LEU A 18 -7.19 -6.68 5.01
CA LEU A 18 -5.86 -6.26 5.43
C LEU A 18 -4.91 -6.11 4.23
N CYS A 19 -4.03 -5.12 4.33
CA CYS A 19 -2.89 -5.00 3.43
C CYS A 19 -1.93 -6.19 3.63
N THR A 20 -1.78 -7.01 2.60
CA THR A 20 -0.94 -8.22 2.61
C THR A 20 0.52 -7.89 2.90
N ARG A 21 1.02 -6.76 2.40
CA ARG A 21 2.36 -6.24 2.68
C ARG A 21 2.57 -6.02 4.18
N HIS A 22 1.71 -5.24 4.82
CA HIS A 22 1.84 -4.94 6.25
C HIS A 22 1.70 -6.19 7.10
N LEU A 23 0.80 -7.11 6.72
CA LEU A 23 0.67 -8.39 7.41
C LEU A 23 1.97 -9.20 7.32
N SER A 24 2.56 -9.31 6.13
CA SER A 24 3.86 -9.97 5.90
C SER A 24 4.99 -9.32 6.70
N GLU A 25 5.09 -7.98 6.72
CA GLU A 25 6.08 -7.25 7.52
C GLU A 25 5.90 -7.49 9.03
N ASN A 26 4.65 -7.52 9.50
CA ASN A 26 4.35 -7.79 10.91
C ASN A 26 4.73 -9.22 11.31
N VAL A 27 4.42 -10.21 10.47
CA VAL A 27 4.85 -11.61 10.67
C VAL A 27 6.37 -11.69 10.66
N THR A 28 7.03 -11.08 9.67
CA THR A 28 8.50 -11.02 9.58
C THR A 28 9.12 -10.47 10.85
N ARG A 29 8.60 -9.34 11.35
CA ARG A 29 9.08 -8.70 12.59
C ARG A 29 8.90 -9.63 13.77
N HIS A 30 7.75 -10.30 13.90
CA HIS A 30 7.49 -11.21 15.01
C HIS A 30 8.42 -12.43 14.99
N LEU A 31 8.58 -13.07 13.83
CA LEU A 31 9.47 -14.21 13.65
C LEU A 31 10.91 -13.89 14.07
N ARG A 32 11.42 -12.72 13.66
CA ARG A 32 12.80 -12.31 13.95
C ARG A 32 13.00 -11.80 15.37
N THR A 33 12.08 -11.00 15.88
CA THR A 33 12.29 -10.26 17.14
C THR A 33 11.71 -10.94 18.38
N LYS A 34 10.67 -11.77 18.22
CA LYS A 34 9.98 -12.41 19.34
C LYS A 34 10.27 -13.90 19.42
N VAL A 35 10.27 -14.58 18.28
CA VAL A 35 10.59 -16.01 18.23
C VAL A 35 12.09 -16.25 18.08
N GLY A 36 12.79 -15.41 17.32
CA GLY A 36 14.22 -15.57 17.06
C GLY A 36 14.53 -16.59 15.97
N VAL A 37 13.61 -16.79 15.03
CA VAL A 37 13.80 -17.70 13.89
C VAL A 37 14.91 -17.16 12.98
N ASN A 38 15.81 -18.05 12.52
CA ASN A 38 16.86 -17.68 11.58
C ASN A 38 16.29 -17.17 10.23
N ASP A 39 17.07 -16.41 9.49
CA ASP A 39 16.63 -15.76 8.26
C ASP A 39 16.17 -16.75 7.17
N LYS A 40 16.76 -17.94 7.11
CA LYS A 40 16.38 -18.97 6.13
C LYS A 40 14.96 -19.48 6.40
N ASN A 41 14.69 -19.87 7.63
CA ASN A 41 13.39 -20.38 8.06
C ASN A 41 12.34 -19.25 7.99
N ALA A 42 12.67 -18.03 8.40
CA ALA A 42 11.77 -16.89 8.29
C ALA A 42 11.38 -16.62 6.83
N LYS A 43 12.34 -16.63 5.89
CA LYS A 43 12.05 -16.50 4.45
C LYS A 43 11.16 -17.61 3.93
N GLN A 44 11.39 -18.86 4.33
CA GLN A 44 10.57 -19.98 3.90
C GLN A 44 9.13 -19.88 4.43
N ILE A 45 8.96 -19.56 5.72
CA ILE A 45 7.63 -19.35 6.32
C ILE A 45 6.88 -18.23 5.56
N LEU A 46 7.56 -17.12 5.28
CA LEU A 46 6.97 -16.01 4.54
C LEU A 46 6.62 -16.38 3.10
N SER A 47 7.44 -17.21 2.44
CA SER A 47 7.15 -17.72 1.10
C SER A 47 5.93 -18.63 1.11
N ASP A 48 5.83 -19.54 2.08
CA ASP A 48 4.70 -20.47 2.18
C ASP A 48 3.38 -19.75 2.54
N LEU A 49 3.46 -18.60 3.23
CA LEU A 49 2.29 -17.79 3.57
C LEU A 49 1.91 -16.79 2.45
N PHE A 50 2.89 -16.02 1.95
CA PHE A 50 2.69 -14.82 1.12
C PHE A 50 3.38 -14.87 -0.24
N GLY A 51 4.13 -15.92 -0.55
CA GLY A 51 4.84 -16.08 -1.82
C GLY A 51 3.93 -16.58 -2.93
N ASP A 52 4.52 -16.76 -4.10
CA ASP A 52 3.87 -17.36 -5.26
C ASP A 52 3.50 -18.81 -4.88
N ASN A 53 2.22 -19.17 -5.02
CA ASN A 53 1.60 -20.40 -4.49
C ASN A 53 1.50 -20.52 -2.96
N GLY A 54 1.66 -19.43 -2.21
CA GLY A 54 1.49 -19.43 -0.75
C GLY A 54 0.04 -19.64 -0.30
N LEU A 55 -0.19 -19.54 1.00
CA LEU A 55 -1.53 -19.67 1.60
C LEU A 55 -2.52 -18.63 1.07
N ILE A 56 -2.07 -17.40 0.82
CA ILE A 56 -2.93 -16.33 0.26
C ILE A 56 -3.35 -16.59 -1.20
N GLU A 57 -2.62 -17.46 -1.90
CA GLU A 57 -2.89 -17.91 -3.28
C GLU A 57 -3.85 -19.11 -3.33
N ALA A 58 -4.53 -19.43 -2.22
CA ALA A 58 -5.49 -20.51 -2.24
C ALA A 58 -6.76 -20.14 -3.02
N ASP A 59 -7.14 -20.98 -3.98
CA ASP A 59 -8.29 -20.70 -4.87
C ASP A 59 -9.62 -21.20 -4.28
N THR A 60 -9.57 -22.28 -3.51
CA THR A 60 -10.76 -22.93 -2.96
C THR A 60 -10.62 -23.14 -1.46
N THR A 61 -11.75 -23.36 -0.77
CA THR A 61 -11.73 -23.65 0.67
C THR A 61 -10.98 -24.95 0.98
N VAL A 62 -11.05 -25.93 0.07
CA VAL A 62 -10.33 -27.21 0.20
C VAL A 62 -8.82 -27.00 0.05
N ASP A 63 -8.42 -26.22 -0.96
CA ASP A 63 -7.01 -25.86 -1.17
C ASP A 63 -6.45 -25.07 0.02
N PHE A 64 -7.20 -24.06 0.51
CA PHE A 64 -6.81 -23.29 1.70
C PHE A 64 -6.60 -24.21 2.91
N SER A 65 -7.53 -25.13 3.15
CA SER A 65 -7.45 -26.07 4.28
C SER A 65 -6.25 -27.01 4.15
N THR A 66 -5.99 -27.50 2.94
CA THR A 66 -4.84 -28.37 2.65
C THR A 66 -3.53 -27.64 2.92
N LYS A 67 -3.39 -26.41 2.40
CA LYS A 67 -2.21 -25.56 2.65
C LYS A 67 -2.03 -25.22 4.13
N VAL A 68 -3.11 -24.98 4.86
CA VAL A 68 -3.06 -24.77 6.32
C VAL A 68 -2.47 -26.00 7.00
N THR A 69 -3.00 -27.19 6.74
CA THR A 69 -2.50 -28.43 7.35
C THR A 69 -1.03 -28.67 7.03
N ASP A 70 -0.61 -28.41 5.79
CA ASP A 70 0.79 -28.55 5.39
C ASP A 70 1.72 -27.56 6.11
N ILE A 71 1.31 -26.30 6.23
CA ILE A 71 2.05 -25.26 6.95
C ILE A 71 2.13 -25.56 8.44
N GLU A 72 1.01 -25.97 9.06
CA GLU A 72 0.95 -26.32 10.48
C GLU A 72 1.91 -27.47 10.78
N ARG A 73 1.83 -28.57 10.01
CA ARG A 73 2.73 -29.72 10.16
C ARG A 73 4.19 -29.35 9.94
N LYS A 74 4.49 -28.51 8.95
CA LYS A 74 5.88 -28.13 8.59
C LYS A 74 6.55 -27.26 9.65
N TYR A 75 5.78 -26.46 10.39
CA TYR A 75 6.30 -25.46 11.31
C TYR A 75 5.82 -25.60 12.75
N GLU A 76 5.23 -26.75 13.10
CA GLU A 76 4.67 -27.05 14.42
C GLU A 76 5.66 -26.72 15.54
N ASP A 77 6.85 -27.32 15.47
CA ASP A 77 7.90 -27.18 16.49
C ASP A 77 8.56 -25.80 16.52
N LEU A 78 8.48 -25.05 15.42
CA LEU A 78 9.16 -23.75 15.26
C LEU A 78 8.28 -22.58 15.72
N VAL A 79 7.06 -22.52 15.19
CA VAL A 79 6.17 -21.34 15.31
C VAL A 79 4.69 -21.75 15.36
N GLY A 80 4.39 -23.03 15.60
CA GLY A 80 3.04 -23.61 15.55
C GLY A 80 1.99 -22.75 16.24
N PRO A 81 2.12 -22.44 17.55
CA PRO A 81 1.13 -21.64 18.27
C PRO A 81 0.90 -20.24 17.69
N TYR A 82 1.96 -19.58 17.19
CA TYR A 82 1.83 -18.27 16.58
C TYR A 82 1.11 -18.32 15.24
N LEU A 83 1.41 -19.34 14.41
CA LEU A 83 0.75 -19.53 13.13
C LEU A 83 -0.73 -19.88 13.32
N THR A 84 -1.04 -20.88 14.15
CA THR A 84 -2.39 -21.43 14.34
C THR A 84 -3.32 -20.45 15.07
N GLN A 85 -2.83 -19.73 16.08
CA GLN A 85 -3.67 -18.87 16.91
C GLN A 85 -3.76 -17.43 16.38
N LYS A 86 -2.78 -16.97 15.60
CA LYS A 86 -2.75 -15.57 15.12
C LYS A 86 -2.71 -15.43 13.61
N VAL A 87 -1.69 -15.98 12.96
CA VAL A 87 -1.43 -15.66 11.55
C VAL A 87 -2.49 -16.25 10.63
N ILE A 88 -2.76 -17.55 10.75
CA ILE A 88 -3.71 -18.27 9.89
C ILE A 88 -5.14 -17.74 10.08
N PRO A 89 -5.66 -17.53 11.31
CA PRO A 89 -6.96 -16.88 11.49
C PRO A 89 -7.02 -15.49 10.88
N THR A 90 -5.96 -14.68 11.05
CA THR A 90 -5.90 -13.33 10.47
C THR A 90 -5.94 -13.36 8.94
N ILE A 91 -5.20 -14.29 8.30
CA ILE A 91 -5.22 -14.47 6.84
C ILE A 91 -6.59 -14.95 6.39
N ARG A 92 -7.17 -15.95 7.07
CA ARG A 92 -8.48 -16.50 6.75
C ARG A 92 -9.55 -15.41 6.75
N ASP A 93 -9.64 -14.65 7.84
CA ASP A 93 -10.76 -13.74 8.07
C ASP A 93 -10.63 -12.46 7.26
N TYR A 94 -9.43 -11.90 7.14
CA TYR A 94 -9.22 -10.56 6.58
C TYR A 94 -8.50 -10.52 5.23
N VAL A 95 -8.11 -11.67 4.68
CA VAL A 95 -7.50 -11.75 3.34
C VAL A 95 -8.29 -12.73 2.47
N TYR A 96 -8.37 -13.99 2.87
CA TYR A 96 -9.01 -15.03 2.06
C TYR A 96 -10.54 -14.83 1.97
N ASN A 97 -11.23 -14.74 3.11
CA ASN A 97 -12.69 -14.57 3.13
C ASN A 97 -13.13 -13.24 2.51
N ALA A 98 -12.43 -12.14 2.81
CA ALA A 98 -12.72 -10.83 2.22
C ALA A 98 -12.67 -10.86 0.68
N ARG A 99 -11.70 -11.59 0.10
CA ARG A 99 -11.59 -11.77 -1.36
C ARG A 99 -12.66 -12.69 -1.94
N LYS A 100 -13.13 -13.66 -1.15
CA LYS A 100 -14.21 -14.56 -1.58
C LYS A 100 -15.52 -13.80 -1.73
N THR A 101 -15.79 -12.82 -0.87
CA THR A 101 -16.97 -11.96 -1.00
C THR A 101 -16.82 -10.97 -2.15
N GLU A 102 -15.61 -10.39 -2.34
CA GLU A 102 -15.36 -9.37 -3.35
C GLU A 102 -14.19 -9.74 -4.27
N SER A 103 -14.52 -10.27 -5.45
CA SER A 103 -13.54 -10.74 -6.45
C SER A 103 -12.69 -9.62 -7.04
N ARG A 104 -13.10 -8.35 -6.91
CA ARG A 104 -12.31 -7.19 -7.34
C ARG A 104 -11.08 -6.94 -6.47
N ILE A 105 -11.00 -7.52 -5.26
CA ILE A 105 -9.84 -7.36 -4.39
C ILE A 105 -8.66 -8.18 -4.96
N PRO A 106 -7.56 -7.52 -5.37
CA PRO A 106 -6.36 -8.19 -5.84
C PRO A 106 -5.77 -9.11 -4.77
N LEU A 107 -5.12 -10.17 -5.21
CA LEU A 107 -4.55 -11.18 -4.33
C LEU A 107 -3.49 -10.63 -3.37
N GLN A 108 -2.59 -9.81 -3.90
CA GLN A 108 -1.66 -9.02 -3.12
C GLN A 108 -2.19 -7.60 -2.92
N TRP A 109 -3.37 -7.48 -2.31
CA TRP A 109 -3.91 -6.17 -1.97
C TRP A 109 -2.91 -5.39 -1.11
N LYS A 110 -2.55 -4.21 -1.60
CA LYS A 110 -1.62 -3.26 -0.97
C LYS A 110 -2.36 -1.95 -0.78
N ASN A 111 -2.29 -1.39 0.43
CA ASN A 111 -2.84 -0.06 0.70
C ASN A 111 -1.87 1.04 0.25
N ASN A 112 -1.54 1.05 -1.04
CA ASN A 112 -0.52 1.93 -1.58
C ASN A 112 -0.94 3.41 -1.51
N ASN A 113 -2.24 3.70 -1.59
CA ASN A 113 -2.75 5.08 -1.58
C ASN A 113 -2.53 5.75 -0.21
N CYS A 114 -2.89 5.06 0.89
CA CYS A 114 -2.68 5.64 2.22
C CYS A 114 -1.19 5.72 2.57
N GLU A 115 -0.38 4.74 2.18
CA GLU A 115 1.09 4.78 2.40
C GLU A 115 1.74 5.93 1.63
N SER A 116 1.35 6.15 0.38
CA SER A 116 1.87 7.23 -0.47
C SER A 116 1.49 8.61 0.05
N ILE A 117 0.22 8.81 0.42
CA ILE A 117 -0.24 10.07 1.03
C ILE A 117 0.50 10.30 2.35
N ASN A 118 0.64 9.27 3.20
CA ASN A 118 1.38 9.39 4.45
C ASN A 118 2.84 9.79 4.22
N HIS A 119 3.49 9.24 3.20
CA HIS A 119 4.85 9.63 2.84
C HIS A 119 4.93 11.09 2.39
N ILE A 120 4.03 11.55 1.52
CA ILE A 120 3.97 12.96 1.08
C ILE A 120 3.76 13.89 2.27
N LEU A 121 2.82 13.55 3.17
CA LEU A 121 2.56 14.35 4.37
C LEU A 121 3.79 14.43 5.28
N LYS A 122 4.49 13.30 5.49
CA LYS A 122 5.72 13.26 6.28
C LYS A 122 6.82 14.14 5.69
N LEU A 123 7.00 14.11 4.37
CA LEU A 123 7.96 14.98 3.68
C LEU A 123 7.56 16.45 3.81
N ASN A 124 6.29 16.78 3.58
CA ASN A 124 5.78 18.16 3.67
C ASN A 124 5.80 18.73 5.10
N GLN A 125 5.93 17.89 6.11
CA GLN A 125 5.96 18.27 7.52
C GLN A 125 7.35 18.10 8.16
N ASP A 126 8.39 17.75 7.39
CA ASP A 126 9.72 17.41 7.92
C ASP A 126 9.66 16.41 9.08
N TRP A 127 8.71 15.47 9.03
CA TRP A 127 8.45 14.47 10.08
C TRP A 127 8.06 15.07 11.45
N LYS A 128 7.65 16.33 11.52
CA LYS A 128 7.24 16.99 12.76
C LYS A 128 5.76 16.70 13.08
N PRO A 129 5.40 16.48 14.36
CA PRO A 129 4.01 16.32 14.76
C PRO A 129 3.23 17.64 14.60
N GLU A 130 1.99 17.54 14.15
CA GLU A 130 1.08 18.70 14.01
C GLU A 130 -0.22 18.51 14.78
N LYS A 131 -0.91 19.62 15.03
CA LYS A 131 -2.24 19.58 15.61
C LYS A 131 -3.21 18.96 14.61
N LEU A 132 -4.15 18.15 15.09
CA LEU A 132 -5.10 17.44 14.24
C LEU A 132 -5.84 18.35 13.24
N PRO A 133 -6.32 19.56 13.59
CA PRO A 133 -6.96 20.45 12.61
C PRO A 133 -6.03 20.89 11.47
N GLU A 134 -4.77 21.15 11.76
CA GLU A 134 -3.76 21.54 10.76
C GLU A 134 -3.46 20.37 9.82
N LEU A 135 -3.33 19.16 10.38
CA LEU A 135 -3.15 17.94 9.61
C LEU A 135 -4.34 17.68 8.67
N ILE A 136 -5.58 17.86 9.15
CA ILE A 136 -6.79 17.72 8.33
C ILE A 136 -6.77 18.70 7.14
N ASN A 137 -6.44 19.97 7.39
CA ASN A 137 -6.35 20.98 6.34
C ASN A 137 -5.27 20.64 5.31
N LYS A 138 -4.12 20.11 5.74
CA LYS A 138 -3.05 19.68 4.83
C LYS A 138 -3.44 18.48 3.98
N ILE A 139 -4.08 17.47 4.58
CA ILE A 139 -4.63 16.32 3.84
C ILE A 139 -5.62 16.81 2.78
N HIS A 140 -6.53 17.71 3.16
CA HIS A 140 -7.51 18.27 2.23
C HIS A 140 -6.84 19.02 1.07
N LYS A 141 -5.83 19.84 1.36
CA LYS A 141 -5.06 20.57 0.34
C LYS A 141 -4.37 19.62 -0.65
N GLU A 142 -3.79 18.53 -0.15
CA GLU A 142 -3.10 17.55 -1.00
C GLU A 142 -4.07 16.78 -1.90
N ILE A 143 -5.24 16.39 -1.37
CA ILE A 143 -6.30 15.75 -2.16
C ILE A 143 -6.78 16.70 -3.26
N LYS A 144 -7.01 17.98 -2.94
CA LYS A 144 -7.44 18.99 -3.91
C LYS A 144 -6.40 19.21 -5.01
N LEU A 145 -5.11 19.19 -4.66
CA LEU A 145 -4.04 19.25 -5.64
C LEU A 145 -4.09 18.03 -6.58
N GLN A 146 -4.18 16.81 -6.04
CA GLN A 146 -4.28 15.59 -6.84
C GLN A 146 -5.48 15.60 -7.77
N GLU A 147 -6.67 15.99 -7.28
CA GLU A 147 -7.88 16.16 -8.11
C GLU A 147 -7.64 17.15 -9.26
N SER A 148 -7.00 18.29 -8.98
CA SER A 148 -6.68 19.30 -9.99
C SER A 148 -5.72 18.77 -11.06
N LEU A 149 -4.71 17.99 -10.67
CA LEU A 149 -3.74 17.40 -11.60
C LEU A 149 -4.40 16.35 -12.50
N VAL A 150 -5.28 15.51 -11.94
CA VAL A 150 -6.05 14.52 -12.72
C VAL A 150 -6.99 15.20 -13.69
N ASN A 151 -7.71 16.23 -13.24
CA ASN A 151 -8.58 17.02 -14.12
C ASN A 151 -7.77 17.69 -15.24
N GLY A 152 -6.63 18.29 -14.92
CA GLY A 152 -5.70 18.83 -15.93
C GLY A 152 -5.36 17.77 -16.98
N ALA A 153 -4.88 16.60 -16.55
CA ALA A 153 -4.50 15.51 -17.44
C ALA A 153 -5.66 15.02 -18.31
N LEU A 154 -6.89 14.96 -17.78
CA LEU A 154 -8.09 14.59 -18.53
C LEU A 154 -8.43 15.58 -19.64
N TYR A 155 -8.23 16.89 -19.39
CA TYR A 155 -8.50 17.95 -20.36
C TYR A 155 -7.29 18.30 -21.24
N GLY A 156 -6.18 17.56 -21.14
CA GLY A 156 -4.96 17.85 -21.90
C GLY A 156 -4.25 19.14 -21.45
N HIS A 157 -4.41 19.51 -20.19
CA HIS A 157 -3.80 20.69 -19.57
C HIS A 157 -2.86 20.32 -18.42
N GLY A 158 -1.84 21.14 -18.17
CA GLY A 158 -0.88 20.94 -17.07
C GLY A 158 0.26 19.96 -17.43
N ASP A 159 0.98 19.53 -16.39
CA ASP A 159 2.27 18.83 -16.54
C ASP A 159 2.13 17.30 -16.75
N PHE A 160 0.90 16.80 -16.81
CA PHE A 160 0.59 15.37 -16.83
C PHE A 160 -0.37 15.05 -17.99
N GLU A 161 -0.15 13.92 -18.67
CA GLU A 161 -1.02 13.41 -19.75
C GLU A 161 -1.47 11.97 -19.46
N LEU A 162 -2.69 11.62 -19.85
CA LEU A 162 -3.16 10.23 -19.70
C LEU A 162 -2.35 9.31 -20.62
N SER A 163 -1.85 8.19 -20.06
CA SER A 163 -1.28 7.12 -20.89
C SER A 163 -2.37 6.46 -21.72
N SER A 164 -2.02 6.03 -22.94
CA SER A 164 -2.89 5.27 -23.85
C SER A 164 -3.37 3.91 -23.29
N SER A 165 -2.89 3.51 -22.11
CA SER A 165 -3.19 2.25 -21.42
C SER A 165 -4.19 2.39 -20.26
N VAL A 166 -4.88 3.52 -20.11
CA VAL A 166 -5.82 3.73 -18.99
C VAL A 166 -7.17 3.07 -19.29
N LEU A 167 -7.45 1.97 -18.60
CA LEU A 167 -8.80 1.39 -18.48
C LEU A 167 -9.59 2.21 -17.45
N MET A 168 -10.59 2.97 -17.90
CA MET A 168 -11.56 3.60 -16.99
C MET A 168 -12.49 2.53 -16.42
N SER A 169 -12.72 2.52 -15.11
CA SER A 169 -13.80 1.69 -14.57
C SER A 169 -15.16 2.30 -14.94
N PRO A 170 -16.23 1.48 -15.06
CA PRO A 170 -17.57 1.95 -15.43
C PRO A 170 -18.17 3.00 -14.47
N GLU A 171 -17.57 3.20 -13.31
CA GLU A 171 -18.03 4.08 -12.23
C GLU A 171 -17.36 5.47 -12.26
N GLY A 172 -16.55 5.78 -13.28
CA GLY A 172 -15.88 7.09 -13.42
C GLY A 172 -14.76 7.34 -12.41
N ARG A 173 -14.32 6.32 -11.68
CA ARG A 173 -13.19 6.42 -10.74
C ARG A 173 -11.87 6.27 -11.49
N VAL A 174 -11.11 7.36 -11.59
CA VAL A 174 -9.78 7.38 -12.20
C VAL A 174 -8.74 7.08 -11.13
N SER A 175 -7.95 6.01 -11.30
CA SER A 175 -6.79 5.70 -10.45
C SER A 175 -5.50 6.14 -11.18
N VAL A 176 -4.67 6.96 -10.54
CA VAL A 176 -3.54 7.69 -11.18
C VAL A 176 -2.23 7.47 -10.42
N ALA A 177 -1.11 7.21 -11.12
CA ALA A 177 0.24 7.21 -10.52
C ALA A 177 1.34 7.76 -11.46
N LEU A 178 2.52 8.03 -10.86
CA LEU A 178 3.63 8.82 -11.39
C LEU A 178 4.93 8.00 -11.42
N SER A 179 5.68 7.97 -12.54
CA SER A 179 7.12 7.68 -12.52
C SER A 179 7.88 8.20 -13.75
N GLY A 180 9.15 8.60 -13.54
CA GLY A 180 10.13 8.89 -14.59
C GLY A 180 11.52 9.34 -14.10
N ALA A 181 12.43 8.40 -13.77
CA ALA A 181 13.89 8.37 -14.06
C ALA A 181 14.55 7.13 -13.41
N ARG A 182 15.72 6.71 -13.91
CA ARG A 182 16.36 5.37 -13.79
C ARG A 182 16.68 4.86 -12.36
N HIS A 183 16.72 3.53 -12.27
CA HIS A 183 16.82 2.60 -11.12
C HIS A 183 17.95 2.78 -10.09
N ILE A 184 17.58 2.69 -8.79
CA ILE A 184 18.26 1.88 -7.74
C ILE A 184 17.18 1.34 -6.77
N GLY A 185 17.00 0.01 -6.65
CA GLY A 185 16.27 -0.65 -5.54
C GLY A 185 14.75 -0.94 -5.71
N PRO A 186 14.17 -1.95 -5.02
CA PRO A 186 13.26 -2.91 -5.68
C PRO A 186 11.74 -2.64 -5.56
N LYS A 187 11.09 -2.78 -6.73
CA LYS A 187 9.68 -3.16 -7.01
C LYS A 187 8.57 -2.34 -6.33
N ALA A 188 8.19 -1.25 -6.99
CA ALA A 188 6.87 -0.59 -6.87
C ALA A 188 5.99 -0.98 -8.08
N THR A 189 4.70 -1.23 -7.86
CA THR A 189 3.69 -1.51 -8.91
C THR A 189 2.76 -0.29 -8.96
N THR A 190 2.88 0.66 -9.90
CA THR A 190 2.52 0.78 -11.34
C THR A 190 1.17 1.50 -11.57
N PHE A 191 1.23 2.74 -12.09
CA PHE A 191 0.40 3.29 -13.19
C PHE A 191 1.30 4.15 -14.08
N TYR A 192 0.91 4.37 -15.34
CA TYR A 192 1.71 5.10 -16.33
C TYR A 192 1.03 6.42 -16.70
N ILE A 193 1.75 7.53 -16.48
CA ILE A 193 1.53 8.83 -17.10
C ILE A 193 2.88 9.23 -17.70
N LYS A 194 2.90 9.55 -18.98
CA LYS A 194 4.13 9.86 -19.70
C LYS A 194 4.49 11.32 -19.42
N LYS A 195 5.70 11.55 -18.90
CA LYS A 195 6.22 12.90 -18.69
C LYS A 195 6.47 13.55 -20.06
N GLN A 196 6.05 14.80 -20.27
CA GLN A 196 6.46 15.54 -21.46
C GLN A 196 7.99 15.72 -21.48
N PRO A 197 8.70 15.45 -22.61
CA PRO A 197 10.16 15.41 -22.65
C PRO A 197 10.88 16.72 -22.30
N SER A 198 10.19 17.85 -22.24
CA SER A 198 10.78 19.19 -22.25
C SER A 198 11.09 19.82 -20.87
N MET A 199 10.69 19.20 -19.74
CA MET A 199 10.73 19.88 -18.44
C MET A 199 11.78 19.33 -17.46
N ASP A 200 12.66 20.21 -16.97
CA ASP A 200 13.70 19.95 -15.95
C ASP A 200 13.07 19.71 -14.56
N TRP A 201 13.63 18.81 -13.76
CA TRP A 201 13.15 18.46 -12.41
C TRP A 201 13.14 19.66 -11.46
N ARG A 202 14.12 20.57 -11.62
CA ARG A 202 14.17 21.82 -10.84
C ARG A 202 13.02 22.76 -11.17
N GLN A 203 12.54 22.76 -12.42
CA GLN A 203 11.39 23.55 -12.85
C GLN A 203 10.08 22.99 -12.31
N LEU A 204 9.94 21.66 -12.23
CA LEU A 204 8.77 21.02 -11.62
C LEU A 204 8.67 21.34 -10.12
N GLN A 205 9.79 21.24 -9.41
CA GLN A 205 9.84 21.56 -7.98
C GLN A 205 9.53 23.05 -7.71
N GLN A 206 10.02 23.95 -8.56
CA GLN A 206 9.70 25.38 -8.49
C GLN A 206 8.23 25.69 -8.87
N SER A 207 7.67 24.98 -9.84
CA SER A 207 6.26 25.12 -10.25
C SER A 207 5.32 24.76 -9.09
N ILE A 208 5.59 23.62 -8.44
CA ILE A 208 4.87 23.15 -7.26
C ILE A 208 5.00 24.17 -6.12
N SER A 209 6.21 24.66 -5.81
CA SER A 209 6.39 25.65 -4.74
C SER A 209 5.70 26.99 -5.02
N ARG A 210 5.67 27.46 -6.28
CA ARG A 210 4.93 28.67 -6.68
C ARG A 210 3.42 28.51 -6.54
N GLN A 211 2.86 27.38 -6.99
CA GLN A 211 1.42 27.11 -6.86
C GLN A 211 0.98 26.95 -5.40
N LEU A 212 1.88 26.50 -4.53
CA LEU A 212 1.59 26.28 -3.11
C LEU A 212 1.92 27.48 -2.21
N GLY A 213 2.50 28.56 -2.75
CA GLY A 213 2.89 29.76 -2.01
C GLY A 213 4.07 29.56 -1.05
N LEU A 214 4.95 28.61 -1.34
CA LEU A 214 6.08 28.24 -0.48
C LEU A 214 7.38 28.87 -1.01
N SER A 215 8.12 29.58 -0.15
CA SER A 215 9.45 30.10 -0.46
C SER A 215 10.49 28.99 -0.28
N ILE A 216 11.24 28.66 -1.34
CA ILE A 216 12.40 27.76 -1.24
C ILE A 216 13.63 28.63 -0.93
N MET A 217 14.21 28.50 0.25
CA MET A 217 15.58 28.97 0.48
C MET A 217 16.55 27.99 -0.18
N SER A 218 17.31 28.48 -1.15
CA SER A 218 18.36 27.71 -1.81
C SER A 218 19.66 27.81 -1.01
N ASP A 219 19.94 26.84 -0.16
CA ASP A 219 21.28 26.70 0.42
C ASP A 219 22.24 26.22 -0.66
N HIS A 220 23.21 27.08 -0.98
CA HIS A 220 24.38 26.73 -1.76
C HIS A 220 25.31 25.91 -0.85
N TYR A 221 25.52 24.65 -1.21
CA TYR A 221 26.73 23.93 -0.80
C TYR A 221 27.49 23.54 -2.06
N VAL A 222 28.71 24.11 -2.15
CA VAL A 222 29.81 23.68 -3.02
C VAL A 222 30.32 22.33 -2.54
#